data_AF-A0A2C6B8S7-F1
#
_entry.id   AF-A0A2C6B8S7-F1
#
_cell.length_a   1.000
_cell.length_b   1.000
_cell.length_c   1.000
_cell.angle_alpha   90.00
_cell.angle_beta   90.00
_cell.angle_gamma   90.00
#
_symmetry.space_group_name_H-M   'P 1'
#
loop_
_entity.id
_entity.type
_entity.pdbx_description
1 polymer ?
#
loop_
_entity_poly.entity_id
_entity_poly.type
_entity_poly.pdbx_seq_one_letter_code
_entity_poly.pdbx_strand_id
1 'polypeptide(L)'
;MGIMLLTLNKNLELHIGDILCLICSLFFSFHVLITERFVKNNNPITLGVLQFGGVAILSFLVQYPIEKFTLPKDEKFWISLLILSVFCTVFAYIIQTVSQKKLSSTLIGFILSLEPIFSGIFGYFILNEYLTFQQYIGAFLLLISVIYVSVKN
;
A
#
# COMPACT_ATOMS: atom_id res chain seq x y z
N MET A 1 -12.61 -3.45 -12.61
CA MET A 1 -14.00 -3.80 -12.24
C MET A 1 -14.12 -4.40 -10.85
N GLY A 2 -13.35 -5.43 -10.47
CA GLY A 2 -13.42 -6.00 -9.11
C GLY A 2 -13.07 -5.00 -7.98
N ILE A 3 -11.96 -4.25 -8.10
CA ILE A 3 -11.60 -3.17 -7.16
C ILE A 3 -12.69 -2.10 -7.08
N MET A 4 -13.22 -1.69 -8.23
CA MET A 4 -14.32 -0.72 -8.30
C MET A 4 -15.56 -1.21 -7.54
N LEU A 5 -15.97 -2.46 -7.70
CA LEU A 5 -17.12 -3.03 -6.96
C LEU A 5 -16.89 -3.09 -5.44
N LEU A 6 -15.63 -3.29 -5.01
CA LEU A 6 -15.25 -3.29 -3.59
C LEU A 6 -15.28 -1.89 -2.95
N THR A 7 -14.96 -0.85 -3.72
CA THR A 7 -14.76 0.52 -3.22
C THR A 7 -15.93 1.46 -3.53
N LEU A 8 -16.79 1.13 -4.51
CA LEU A 8 -17.83 2.04 -5.00
C LEU A 8 -18.99 2.15 -4.00
N ASN A 9 -19.11 3.33 -3.39
CA ASN A 9 -20.27 3.73 -2.62
C ASN A 9 -21.30 4.44 -3.52
N LYS A 10 -22.59 4.36 -3.20
CA LYS A 10 -23.70 4.75 -4.10
C LYS A 10 -23.74 6.25 -4.51
N ASN A 11 -23.01 7.12 -3.82
CA ASN A 11 -22.90 8.54 -4.13
C ASN A 11 -21.54 8.83 -4.77
N LEU A 12 -21.53 9.02 -6.08
CA LEU A 12 -20.36 9.41 -6.88
C LEU A 12 -20.14 10.92 -6.80
N GLU A 13 -19.74 11.41 -5.64
CA GLU A 13 -19.26 12.78 -5.48
C GLU A 13 -17.73 12.78 -5.50
N LEU A 14 -17.15 13.51 -6.44
CA LEU A 14 -15.69 13.67 -6.52
C LEU A 14 -15.22 14.58 -5.39
N HIS A 15 -14.48 14.00 -4.46
CA HIS A 15 -13.88 14.74 -3.35
C HIS A 15 -12.42 15.09 -3.68
N ILE A 16 -11.87 16.10 -2.99
CA ILE A 16 -10.45 16.44 -3.11
C ILE A 16 -9.56 15.23 -2.80
N GLY A 17 -10.00 14.36 -1.89
CA GLY A 17 -9.33 13.12 -1.52
C GLY A 17 -9.15 12.16 -2.69
N ASP A 18 -10.13 12.06 -3.59
CA ASP A 18 -10.06 11.18 -4.76
C ASP A 18 -8.96 11.63 -5.72
N ILE A 19 -8.81 12.94 -5.92
CA ILE A 19 -7.74 13.52 -6.74
C ILE A 19 -6.38 13.24 -6.10
N LEU A 20 -6.25 13.41 -4.78
CA LEU A 20 -5.02 13.09 -4.05
C LEU A 20 -4.67 11.60 -4.17
N CYS A 21 -5.65 10.70 -4.06
CA CYS A 21 -5.47 9.26 -4.25
C CYS A 21 -5.00 8.91 -5.66
N LEU A 22 -5.58 9.52 -6.69
CA LEU A 22 -5.15 9.32 -8.08
C LEU A 22 -3.68 9.76 -8.27
N ILE A 23 -3.33 10.95 -7.80
CA ILE A 23 -1.95 11.46 -7.85
C ILE A 23 -1.00 10.51 -7.10
N CYS A 24 -1.38 10.09 -5.89
CA CYS A 24 -0.61 9.15 -5.08
C CYS A 24 -0.37 7.82 -5.82
N SER A 25 -1.41 7.23 -6.40
CA SER A 25 -1.31 5.96 -7.14
C SER A 25 -0.36 6.05 -8.34
N LEU A 26 -0.31 7.21 -9.00
CA LEU A 26 0.58 7.47 -10.14
C LEU A 26 2.04 7.56 -9.70
N PHE A 27 2.33 8.31 -8.62
CA PHE A 27 3.67 8.34 -8.04
C PHE A 27 4.12 6.98 -7.50
N PHE A 28 3.21 6.24 -6.86
CA PHE A 28 3.50 4.89 -6.38
C PHE A 28 3.80 3.91 -7.52
N SER A 29 3.07 4.02 -8.64
CA SER A 29 3.36 3.22 -9.84
C SER A 29 4.75 3.52 -10.40
N PHE A 30 5.14 4.80 -10.46
CA PHE A 30 6.51 5.16 -10.85
C PHE A 30 7.56 4.64 -9.86
N HIS A 31 7.30 4.74 -8.55
CA HIS A 31 8.18 4.20 -7.52
C HIS A 31 8.43 2.70 -7.71
N VAL A 32 7.39 1.91 -7.96
CA VAL A 32 7.50 0.47 -8.22
C VAL A 32 8.34 0.17 -9.47
N LEU A 33 8.06 0.87 -10.59
CA LEU A 33 8.78 0.67 -11.85
C LEU A 33 10.26 1.05 -11.77
N ILE A 34 10.56 2.16 -11.10
CA ILE A 34 11.94 2.62 -10.88
C ILE A 34 12.66 1.65 -9.95
N THR A 35 12.02 1.23 -8.87
CA THR A 35 12.61 0.31 -7.89
C THR A 35 12.97 -1.03 -8.54
N GLU A 36 12.13 -1.59 -9.42
CA GLU A 36 12.48 -2.80 -10.18
C GLU A 36 13.80 -2.63 -10.97
N ARG A 37 13.99 -1.49 -11.64
CA ARG A 37 15.21 -1.21 -12.43
C ARG A 37 16.44 -1.06 -11.53
N PHE A 38 16.31 -0.36 -10.41
CA PHE A 38 17.43 -0.07 -9.51
C PHE A 38 17.85 -1.29 -8.67
N VAL A 39 16.90 -2.14 -8.27
CA VAL A 39 17.17 -3.34 -7.47
C VAL A 39 17.92 -4.43 -8.26
N LYS A 40 17.83 -4.45 -9.59
CA LYS A 40 18.56 -5.41 -10.43
C LYS A 40 20.08 -5.28 -10.27
N ASN A 41 20.59 -4.06 -10.11
CA ASN A 41 22.02 -3.78 -10.05
C ASN A 41 22.55 -3.47 -8.64
N ASN A 42 21.66 -3.37 -7.64
CA ASN A 42 22.01 -2.94 -6.27
C ASN A 42 21.46 -3.89 -5.19
N ASN A 43 21.89 -3.66 -3.95
CA ASN A 43 21.32 -4.35 -2.80
C ASN A 43 19.93 -3.74 -2.45
N PRO A 44 18.83 -4.52 -2.48
CA PRO A 44 17.49 -4.03 -2.18
C PRO A 44 17.35 -3.42 -0.79
N ILE A 45 18.08 -3.94 0.20
CA ILE A 45 18.02 -3.44 1.58
C ILE A 45 18.60 -2.02 1.66
N THR A 46 19.73 -1.77 0.98
CA THR A 46 20.35 -0.44 0.94
C THR A 46 19.44 0.59 0.27
N LEU A 47 18.75 0.19 -0.82
CA LEU A 47 17.74 1.03 -1.47
C LEU A 47 16.58 1.35 -0.52
N GLY A 48 16.07 0.35 0.22
CA GLY A 48 15.02 0.55 1.21
C GLY A 48 15.44 1.55 2.30
N VAL A 49 16.66 1.41 2.86
CA VAL A 49 17.18 2.33 3.89
C VAL A 49 17.28 3.76 3.36
N LEU A 50 17.76 3.96 2.13
CA LEU A 50 17.83 5.29 1.50
C LEU A 50 16.44 5.88 1.26
N GLN A 51 15.47 5.07 0.81
CA GLN A 51 14.09 5.52 0.62
C GLN A 51 13.46 5.96 1.95
N PHE A 52 13.58 5.15 2.99
CA PHE A 52 13.05 5.47 4.32
C PHE A 52 13.74 6.68 4.95
N GLY A 53 15.06 6.78 4.82
CA GLY A 53 15.81 7.95 5.28
C GLY A 53 15.39 9.23 4.56
N GLY A 54 15.20 9.16 3.24
CA GLY A 54 14.72 10.29 2.43
C GLY A 54 13.32 10.73 2.83
N VAL A 55 12.38 9.78 3.01
CA VAL A 55 11.02 10.07 3.49
C VAL A 55 11.07 10.69 4.88
N ALA A 56 11.85 10.15 5.83
CA ALA A 56 11.94 10.68 7.18
C ALA A 56 12.42 12.15 7.20
N ILE A 57 13.46 12.47 6.40
CA ILE A 57 13.99 13.84 6.31
C ILE A 57 12.97 14.77 5.66
N LEU A 58 12.38 14.37 4.53
CA LEU A 58 11.40 15.20 3.82
C LEU A 58 10.14 15.44 4.65
N SER A 59 9.61 14.39 5.30
CA SER A 59 8.47 14.51 6.21
C SER A 59 8.76 15.45 7.37
N PHE A 60 9.96 15.38 7.96
CA PHE A 60 10.37 16.29 9.03
C PHE A 60 10.46 17.76 8.56
N LEU A 61 11.04 18.00 7.38
CA LEU A 61 11.16 19.35 6.80
C LEU A 61 9.80 19.95 6.45
N VAL A 62 8.86 19.13 5.95
CA VAL A 62 7.51 19.56 5.61
C VAL A 62 6.66 19.81 6.86
N GLN A 63 6.84 19.01 7.92
CA GLN A 63 6.05 19.18 9.14
C GLN A 63 6.45 20.41 9.94
N TYR A 64 7.74 20.78 9.95
CA TYR A 64 8.27 21.92 10.69
C TYR A 64 7.50 23.26 10.47
N PRO A 65 7.15 23.66 9.23
CA PRO A 65 6.39 24.89 8.99
C PRO A 65 4.86 24.75 9.12
N ILE A 66 4.29 23.54 9.11
CA ILE A 66 2.82 23.34 8.99
C ILE A 66 2.15 23.12 10.34
N GLU A 67 2.72 22.30 11.21
CA GLU A 67 2.12 21.95 12.51
C GLU A 67 3.07 22.24 13.67
N LYS A 68 2.50 22.62 14.83
CA LYS A 68 3.27 22.74 16.07
C LYS A 68 3.72 21.34 16.48
N PHE A 69 5.03 21.15 16.58
CA PHE A 69 5.63 19.91 17.05
C PHE A 69 5.12 19.58 18.47
N THR A 70 4.17 18.67 18.53
CA THR A 70 3.57 18.19 19.79
C THR A 70 3.86 16.70 19.88
N LEU A 71 4.63 16.33 20.91
CA LEU A 71 4.92 14.92 21.18
C LEU A 71 3.75 14.34 21.99
N PRO A 72 3.01 13.35 21.44
CA PRO A 72 1.99 12.66 22.20
C PRO A 72 2.61 11.93 23.39
N LYS A 73 1.98 12.07 24.56
CA LYS A 73 2.43 11.47 25.83
C LYS A 73 1.86 10.07 26.06
N ASP A 74 0.95 9.61 25.21
CA ASP A 74 0.27 8.34 25.38
C ASP A 74 1.16 7.17 24.96
N GLU A 75 1.40 6.24 25.89
CA GLU A 75 2.20 5.03 25.63
C GLU A 75 1.58 4.16 24.53
N LYS A 76 0.24 4.08 24.47
CA LYS A 76 -0.49 3.35 23.42
C LYS A 76 -0.21 3.91 22.03
N PHE A 77 -0.04 5.22 21.90
CA PHE A 77 0.30 5.84 20.63
C PHE A 77 1.66 5.35 20.13
N TRP A 78 2.67 5.36 21.00
CA TRP A 78 4.02 4.91 20.66
C TRP A 78 4.09 3.43 20.30
N ILE A 79 3.35 2.58 21.01
CA ILE A 79 3.25 1.16 20.69
C ILE A 79 2.62 0.96 19.30
N SER A 80 1.48 1.60 19.02
CA SER A 80 0.83 1.52 17.72
C SER A 80 1.72 2.06 16.59
N LEU A 81 2.44 3.16 16.84
CA LEU A 81 3.37 3.76 15.89
C LEU A 81 4.55 2.83 15.58
N LEU A 82 5.13 2.18 16.60
CA LEU A 82 6.20 1.20 16.40
C LEU A 82 5.73 -0.02 15.61
N ILE A 83 4.55 -0.56 15.93
CA ILE A 83 3.99 -1.69 15.20
C ILE A 83 3.75 -1.32 13.74
N LEU A 84 3.10 -0.18 13.49
CA LEU A 84 2.78 0.28 12.14
C LEU A 84 4.06 0.55 11.34
N SER A 85 5.00 1.31 11.89
CA SER A 85 6.23 1.68 11.17
C SER A 85 7.14 0.49 10.91
N VAL A 86 7.35 -0.41 11.87
CA VAL A 86 8.30 -1.53 11.72
C VAL A 86 7.67 -2.67 10.92
N PHE A 87 6.49 -3.15 11.34
CA PHE A 87 5.88 -4.33 10.74
C PHE A 87 5.07 -4.00 9.49
N CYS A 88 4.23 -2.97 9.52
CA CYS A 88 3.39 -2.65 8.37
C CYS A 88 4.17 -1.90 7.28
N THR A 89 5.14 -1.05 7.64
CA THR A 89 5.88 -0.26 6.66
C THR A 89 7.24 -0.88 6.32
N VAL A 90 8.22 -0.85 7.23
CA VAL A 90 9.61 -1.24 6.92
C VAL A 90 9.70 -2.67 6.41
N PHE A 91 9.09 -3.62 7.12
CA PHE A 91 9.11 -5.02 6.73
C PHE A 91 8.40 -5.26 5.39
N ALA A 92 7.22 -4.69 5.19
CA ALA A 92 6.46 -4.85 3.95
C ALA A 92 7.21 -4.31 2.72
N TYR A 93 7.77 -3.11 2.81
CA TYR A 93 8.53 -2.50 1.71
C TYR A 93 9.88 -3.19 1.48
N ILE A 94 10.56 -3.72 2.52
CA ILE A 94 11.75 -4.56 2.32
C ILE A 94 11.38 -5.84 1.57
N ILE A 95 10.29 -6.51 1.94
CA ILE A 95 9.82 -7.69 1.20
C ILE A 95 9.47 -7.31 -0.23
N GLN A 96 8.79 -6.17 -0.44
CA GLN A 96 8.43 -5.69 -1.77
C GLN A 96 9.66 -5.45 -2.64
N THR A 97 10.66 -4.71 -2.13
CA THR A 97 11.91 -4.42 -2.84
C THR A 97 12.71 -5.70 -3.13
N VAL A 98 12.82 -6.63 -2.17
CA VAL A 98 13.46 -7.93 -2.37
C VAL A 98 12.72 -8.78 -3.41
N SER A 99 11.38 -8.77 -3.38
CA SER A 99 10.55 -9.50 -4.34
C SER A 99 10.66 -8.92 -5.73
N GLN A 100 10.70 -7.59 -5.87
CA GLN A 100 10.94 -6.87 -7.13
C GLN A 100 12.31 -7.19 -7.76
N LYS A 101 13.27 -7.73 -6.99
CA LYS A 101 14.53 -8.23 -7.56
C LYS A 101 14.30 -9.46 -8.45
N LYS A 102 13.32 -10.29 -8.11
CA LYS A 102 13.05 -11.59 -8.74
C LYS A 102 11.80 -11.58 -9.62
N LEU A 103 10.84 -10.71 -9.31
CA LEU A 103 9.55 -10.59 -9.98
C LEU A 103 9.47 -9.26 -10.73
N SER A 104 8.76 -9.27 -11.86
CA SER A 104 8.49 -8.04 -12.62
C SER A 104 7.52 -7.12 -11.86
N SER A 105 7.58 -5.81 -12.12
CA SER A 105 6.65 -4.82 -11.56
C SER A 105 5.19 -5.16 -11.88
N THR A 106 4.95 -5.83 -13.00
CA THR A 106 3.62 -6.29 -13.40
C THR A 106 3.07 -7.30 -12.40
N LEU A 107 3.83 -8.37 -12.08
CA LEU A 107 3.42 -9.36 -11.09
C LEU A 107 3.26 -8.76 -9.69
N ILE A 108 4.17 -7.86 -9.30
CA ILE A 108 4.08 -7.15 -8.01
C ILE A 108 2.80 -6.31 -7.94
N GLY A 109 2.44 -5.60 -9.02
CA GLY A 109 1.20 -4.83 -9.09
C GLY A 109 -0.05 -5.71 -8.95
N PHE A 110 -0.04 -6.92 -9.52
CA PHE A 110 -1.13 -7.88 -9.33
C PHE A 110 -1.24 -8.38 -7.90
N ILE A 111 -0.11 -8.67 -7.24
CA ILE A 111 -0.09 -9.07 -5.82
C ILE A 111 -0.62 -7.95 -4.93
N LEU A 112 -0.20 -6.70 -5.17
CA LEU A 112 -0.70 -5.53 -4.43
C LEU A 112 -2.20 -5.31 -4.66
N SER A 113 -2.72 -5.66 -5.84
CA SER A 113 -4.16 -5.59 -6.11
C SER A 113 -4.99 -6.61 -5.29
N LEU A 114 -4.34 -7.60 -4.64
CA LEU A 114 -4.99 -8.52 -3.71
C LEU A 114 -5.08 -7.96 -2.27
N GLU A 115 -4.31 -6.93 -1.94
CA GLU A 115 -4.34 -6.28 -0.62
C GLU A 115 -5.76 -5.97 -0.11
N PRO A 116 -6.70 -5.37 -0.90
CA PRO A 116 -8.06 -5.11 -0.42
C PRO A 116 -8.85 -6.38 -0.05
N ILE A 117 -8.52 -7.54 -0.64
CA ILE A 117 -9.18 -8.81 -0.28
C ILE A 117 -8.71 -9.24 1.12
N PHE A 118 -7.40 -9.21 1.38
CA PHE A 118 -6.87 -9.52 2.71
C PHE A 118 -7.35 -8.50 3.75
N SER A 119 -7.37 -7.22 3.40
CA SER A 119 -7.92 -6.16 4.24
C SER A 119 -9.38 -6.44 4.60
N GLY A 120 -10.23 -6.81 3.63
CA GLY A 120 -11.63 -7.19 3.90
C GLY A 120 -11.77 -8.44 4.78
N ILE A 121 -10.91 -9.45 4.61
CA ILE A 121 -10.90 -10.66 5.46
C ILE A 121 -10.51 -10.28 6.90
N PHE A 122 -9.45 -9.49 7.09
CA PHE A 122 -9.03 -9.05 8.41
C PHE A 122 -10.04 -8.08 9.04
N GLY A 123 -10.69 -7.21 8.26
CA GLY A 123 -11.78 -6.35 8.71
C GLY A 123 -12.96 -7.15 9.24
N TYR A 124 -13.34 -8.24 8.56
CA TYR A 124 -14.36 -9.15 9.05
C TYR A 124 -13.98 -9.83 10.37
N PHE A 125 -12.77 -10.40 10.48
CA PHE A 125 -12.37 -11.16 11.67
C PHE A 125 -11.98 -10.29 12.89
N ILE A 126 -11.34 -9.14 12.65
CA ILE A 126 -10.77 -8.29 13.72
C ILE A 126 -11.73 -7.15 14.08
N LEU A 127 -12.35 -6.51 13.09
CA LEU A 127 -13.24 -5.36 13.28
C LEU A 127 -14.74 -5.73 13.28
N ASN A 128 -15.09 -7.01 13.04
CA ASN A 128 -16.47 -7.48 12.86
C ASN A 128 -17.22 -6.71 11.75
N GLU A 129 -16.51 -6.28 10.71
CA GLU A 129 -17.12 -5.59 9.56
C GLU A 129 -17.77 -6.60 8.62
N TYR A 130 -19.08 -6.50 8.41
CA TYR A 130 -19.79 -7.34 7.44
C TYR A 130 -19.64 -6.78 6.03
N LEU A 131 -19.03 -7.57 5.14
CA LEU A 131 -18.94 -7.24 3.74
C LEU A 131 -20.33 -7.30 3.08
N THR A 132 -20.62 -6.31 2.25
CA THR A 132 -21.84 -6.28 1.44
C THR A 132 -21.78 -7.30 0.31
N PHE A 133 -22.93 -7.73 -0.22
CA PHE A 133 -22.99 -8.67 -1.35
C PHE A 133 -22.21 -8.19 -2.58
N GLN A 134 -22.18 -6.87 -2.81
CA GLN A 134 -21.40 -6.24 -3.88
C GLN A 134 -19.88 -6.42 -3.68
N GLN A 135 -19.40 -6.29 -2.45
CA GLN A 135 -17.99 -6.46 -2.10
C GLN A 135 -17.55 -7.92 -2.26
N TYR A 136 -18.40 -8.90 -1.94
CA TYR A 136 -18.12 -10.31 -2.22
C TYR A 136 -17.92 -10.60 -3.71
N ILE A 137 -18.78 -10.04 -4.58
CA ILE A 137 -18.63 -10.17 -6.04
C ILE A 137 -17.33 -9.51 -6.51
N GLY A 138 -17.00 -8.33 -5.98
CA GLY A 138 -15.76 -7.63 -6.31
C GLY A 138 -14.50 -8.42 -5.93
N ALA A 139 -14.48 -9.03 -4.74
CA ALA A 139 -13.39 -9.89 -4.29
C ALA A 139 -13.23 -11.14 -5.16
N PHE A 140 -14.34 -11.80 -5.53
CA PHE A 140 -14.33 -12.97 -6.39
C PHE A 140 -13.77 -12.64 -7.80
N LEU A 141 -14.21 -11.54 -8.40
CA LEU A 141 -13.71 -11.08 -9.70
C LEU A 141 -12.21 -10.75 -9.66
N LEU A 142 -11.73 -10.14 -8.58
CA LEU A 142 -10.30 -9.85 -8.40
C LEU A 142 -9.47 -11.14 -8.32
N LEU A 143 -9.91 -12.13 -7.55
CA LEU A 143 -9.21 -13.41 -7.41
C LEU A 143 -9.08 -14.12 -8.77
N ILE A 144 -10.16 -14.19 -9.55
CA ILE A 144 -10.13 -14.77 -10.91
C ILE A 144 -9.14 -14.03 -11.80
N SER A 145 -9.15 -12.69 -11.76
CA SER A 145 -8.24 -11.88 -12.57
C SER A 145 -6.78 -12.17 -12.26
N VAL A 146 -6.40 -12.29 -10.99
CA VAL A 146 -5.01 -12.55 -10.59
C VAL A 146 -4.60 -13.97 -10.95
N ILE A 147 -5.47 -14.97 -10.75
CA ILE A 147 -5.20 -16.35 -11.14
C ILE A 147 -4.98 -16.45 -12.66
N TYR A 148 -5.87 -15.83 -13.45
CA TYR A 148 -5.76 -15.86 -14.91
C TYR A 148 -4.45 -15.26 -15.42
N VAL A 149 -4.01 -14.14 -14.83
CA VAL A 149 -2.74 -13.52 -15.21
C VAL A 149 -1.56 -14.34 -14.72
N SER A 150 -1.62 -14.90 -13.52
CA SER A 150 -0.55 -15.71 -12.96
C SER A 150 -0.31 -17.02 -13.72
N VAL A 151 -1.33 -17.59 -14.36
CA VAL A 151 -1.22 -18.83 -15.16
C VAL A 151 -0.68 -18.57 -16.57
N LYS A 152 -0.80 -17.33 -17.07
CA LYS A 152 -0.39 -16.96 -18.43
C LYS A 152 1.08 -16.51 -18.53
N ASN A 153 1.76 -16.37 -17.40
CA ASN A 153 3.18 -16.01 -17.28
C ASN A 153 4.01 -17.25 -16.94
#